data_AF-A0A3S9SK78-F1
#
_entry.id   AF-A0A3S9SK78-F1
#
_cell.length_a   1.000
_cell.length_b   1.000
_cell.length_c   1.000
_cell.angle_alpha   90.00
_cell.angle_beta   90.00
_cell.angle_gamma   90.00
#
_symmetry.space_group_name_H-M   'P 1'
#
loop_
_entity.id
_entity.type
_entity.pdbx_description
1 polymer ?
#
loop_
_entity_poly.entity_id
_entity_poly.type
_entity_poly.pdbx_seq_one_letter_code
_entity_poly.pdbx_strand_id
1 'polypeptide(L)'
;MKFTNLHQNFILLAPLSIKQHLENRAFWPTFISEITPFAGKIKGIPRIGASQYDSNGKVKLGRLSWRSEVLQKLADNYYLSAQPETFKFSYLSADFPSPVTCSKQDTTPALTLMLHDATYVGLPQSGLLLSFRQDYFDELGETAVHELLNRLSALLQAGLRLRKQTQYAYPCKEGLSGAWQDCIMDLFPTDAAGLTKKGWEIKKDFAGWAKF
;
A
#
# COMPACT_ATOMS: atom_id res chain seq x y z
N MET A 1 1.84 22.56 2.51
CA MET A 1 1.73 21.15 2.91
C MET A 1 2.82 20.89 3.92
N LYS A 2 2.47 20.50 5.15
CA LYS A 2 3.45 20.26 6.21
C LYS A 2 4.10 18.88 6.04
N PHE A 3 5.12 18.82 5.20
CA PHE A 3 5.87 17.58 4.90
C PHE A 3 6.47 16.91 6.15
N THR A 4 6.67 17.68 7.21
CA THR A 4 7.25 17.25 8.50
C THR A 4 6.27 16.54 9.43
N ASN A 5 5.00 16.36 9.07
CA ASN A 5 4.11 15.53 9.87
C ASN A 5 4.70 14.11 9.99
N LEU A 6 4.81 13.62 11.23
CA LEU A 6 5.26 12.26 11.50
C LEU A 6 4.16 11.26 11.21
N HIS A 7 4.57 10.09 10.73
CA HIS A 7 3.71 8.98 10.39
C HIS A 7 4.25 7.68 11.00
N GLN A 8 3.35 6.83 11.48
CA GLN A 8 3.63 5.42 11.78
C GLN A 8 3.42 4.61 10.50
N ASN A 9 4.49 3.98 10.02
CA ASN A 9 4.51 3.29 8.74
C ASN A 9 4.73 1.80 8.95
N PHE A 10 3.97 1.01 8.20
CA PHE A 10 3.96 -0.43 8.28
C PHE A 10 4.03 -1.02 6.88
N ILE A 11 4.99 -1.92 6.66
CA ILE A 11 5.14 -2.68 5.43
C ILE A 11 4.87 -4.15 5.74
N LEU A 12 3.96 -4.76 4.98
CA LEU A 12 3.70 -6.19 4.98
C LEU A 12 4.13 -6.75 3.62
N LEU A 13 5.03 -7.73 3.62
CA LEU A 13 5.57 -8.34 2.40
C LEU A 13 5.15 -9.80 2.29
N ALA A 14 4.61 -10.15 1.12
CA ALA A 14 4.03 -11.45 0.83
C ALA A 14 4.79 -12.16 -0.31
N PRO A 15 4.99 -13.49 -0.22
CA PRO A 15 5.65 -14.28 -1.25
C PRO A 15 4.75 -14.60 -2.46
N LEU A 16 3.62 -13.89 -2.56
CA LEU A 16 2.62 -14.04 -3.60
C LEU A 16 2.48 -12.72 -4.33
N SER A 17 2.27 -12.78 -5.64
CA SER A 17 1.85 -11.62 -6.43
C SER A 17 0.42 -11.20 -6.08
N ILE A 18 0.05 -9.95 -6.36
CA ILE A 18 -1.35 -9.48 -6.21
C ILE A 18 -2.30 -10.34 -7.06
N LYS A 19 -1.87 -10.76 -8.25
CA LYS A 19 -2.65 -11.67 -9.09
C LYS A 19 -2.98 -12.99 -8.37
N GLN A 20 -1.98 -13.62 -7.74
CA GLN A 20 -2.19 -14.86 -7.00
C GLN A 20 -3.13 -14.66 -5.81
N HIS A 21 -3.10 -13.49 -5.16
CA HIS A 21 -4.11 -13.18 -4.14
C HIS A 21 -5.52 -13.10 -4.73
N LEU A 22 -5.68 -12.54 -5.93
CA LEU A 22 -6.98 -12.49 -6.60
C LEU A 22 -7.52 -13.88 -6.97
N GLU A 23 -6.70 -14.92 -7.15
CA GLU A 23 -7.21 -16.28 -7.38
C GLU A 23 -8.16 -16.75 -6.27
N ASN A 24 -7.95 -16.27 -5.04
CA ASN A 24 -8.93 -16.38 -3.98
C ASN A 24 -9.99 -15.26 -4.11
N ARG A 25 -11.20 -15.63 -4.55
CA ARG A 25 -12.31 -14.67 -4.73
C ARG A 25 -12.70 -13.91 -3.46
N ALA A 26 -12.41 -14.44 -2.27
CA ALA A 26 -12.67 -13.76 -1.01
C ALA A 26 -11.62 -12.69 -0.68
N PHE A 27 -10.42 -12.74 -1.27
CA PHE A 27 -9.31 -11.84 -0.91
C PHE A 27 -9.70 -10.36 -1.04
N TRP A 28 -10.19 -9.98 -2.22
CA TRP A 28 -10.46 -8.58 -2.53
C TRP A 28 -11.56 -7.94 -1.67
N PRO A 29 -12.77 -8.54 -1.52
CA PRO A 29 -13.78 -7.99 -0.64
C PRO A 29 -13.31 -7.94 0.82
N THR A 30 -12.58 -8.95 1.31
CA THR A 30 -12.02 -8.94 2.66
C THR A 30 -11.00 -7.81 2.83
N PHE A 31 -10.08 -7.63 1.88
CA PHE A 31 -9.06 -6.57 1.90
C PHE A 31 -9.70 -5.18 2.03
N ILE A 32 -10.72 -4.89 1.23
CA ILE A 32 -11.45 -3.61 1.31
C ILE A 32 -12.17 -3.47 2.66
N SER A 33 -12.82 -4.54 3.14
CA SER A 33 -13.55 -4.51 4.41
C SER A 33 -12.66 -4.26 5.62
N GLU A 34 -11.40 -4.71 5.59
CA GLU A 34 -10.44 -4.50 6.68
C GLU A 34 -9.99 -3.04 6.78
N ILE A 35 -9.73 -2.40 5.64
CA ILE A 35 -9.24 -1.02 5.59
C ILE A 35 -10.36 0.01 5.81
N THR A 36 -11.58 -0.29 5.34
CA THR A 36 -12.69 0.68 5.31
C THR A 36 -13.01 1.31 6.68
N PRO A 37 -13.04 0.57 7.82
CA PRO A 37 -13.25 1.16 9.14
C PRO A 37 -12.22 2.23 9.52
N PHE A 38 -10.98 2.11 9.04
CA PHE A 38 -9.87 3.03 9.29
C PHE A 38 -9.84 4.20 8.30
N ALA A 39 -10.51 4.09 7.16
CA ALA A 39 -10.63 5.18 6.20
C ALA A 39 -11.90 6.02 6.42
N GLY A 40 -12.98 5.40 6.91
CA GLY A 40 -14.33 5.97 6.89
C GLY A 40 -14.54 7.22 7.74
N LYS A 41 -13.73 7.45 8.78
CA LYS A 41 -13.82 8.65 9.64
C LYS A 41 -13.02 9.85 9.10
N ILE A 42 -12.16 9.63 8.11
CA ILE A 42 -11.26 10.66 7.60
C ILE A 42 -12.06 11.64 6.73
N LYS A 43 -12.06 12.92 7.10
CA LYS A 43 -12.75 13.97 6.34
C LYS A 43 -12.01 14.28 5.04
N GLY A 44 -12.78 14.43 3.95
CA GLY A 44 -12.28 14.84 2.64
C GLY A 44 -12.34 13.73 1.60
N ILE A 45 -12.10 14.09 0.34
CA ILE A 45 -12.18 13.15 -0.78
C ILE A 45 -10.84 12.42 -0.91
N PRO A 46 -10.81 11.07 -0.92
CA PRO A 46 -9.57 10.35 -1.12
C PRO A 46 -9.08 10.44 -2.56
N ARG A 47 -7.76 10.34 -2.76
CA ARG A 47 -7.16 10.11 -4.08
C ARG A 47 -6.88 8.63 -4.22
N ILE A 48 -7.29 8.02 -5.32
CA ILE A 48 -7.09 6.59 -5.56
C ILE A 48 -6.51 6.39 -6.95
N GLY A 49 -5.48 5.56 -7.03
CA GLY A 49 -4.86 5.15 -8.28
C GLY A 49 -4.74 3.63 -8.33
N ALA A 50 -4.83 3.07 -9.53
CA ALA A 50 -4.51 1.67 -9.75
C ALA A 50 -3.96 1.49 -11.16
N SER A 51 -3.20 0.42 -11.38
CA SER A 51 -2.71 0.07 -12.70
C SER A 51 -2.81 -1.43 -12.94
N GLN A 52 -3.50 -1.80 -14.02
CA GLN A 52 -3.74 -3.16 -14.46
C GLN A 52 -3.43 -3.27 -15.95
N TYR A 53 -2.96 -4.43 -16.37
CA TYR A 53 -2.64 -4.74 -17.76
C TYR A 53 -3.19 -6.12 -18.10
N ASP A 54 -3.65 -6.28 -19.34
CA ASP A 54 -4.00 -7.56 -19.95
C ASP A 54 -3.21 -7.72 -21.27
N SER A 55 -3.55 -8.75 -22.07
CA SER A 55 -2.90 -8.98 -23.37
C SER A 55 -3.08 -7.86 -24.39
N ASN A 56 -4.07 -6.99 -24.22
CA ASN A 56 -4.32 -5.82 -25.07
C ASN A 56 -3.66 -4.54 -24.51
N GLY A 57 -2.92 -4.64 -23.40
CA GLY A 57 -2.20 -3.55 -22.78
C GLY A 57 -2.89 -3.02 -21.52
N LYS A 58 -2.81 -1.71 -21.29
CA LYS A 58 -3.29 -1.10 -20.03
C LYS A 58 -4.82 -1.08 -19.98
N VAL A 59 -5.38 -1.66 -18.91
CA VAL A 59 -6.83 -1.66 -18.66
C VAL A 59 -7.30 -0.24 -18.28
N LYS A 60 -8.36 0.24 -18.92
CA LYS A 60 -8.96 1.55 -18.63
C LYS A 60 -9.89 1.46 -17.42
N LEU A 61 -9.45 2.01 -16.29
CA LEU A 61 -10.18 1.91 -15.02
C LEU A 61 -11.21 3.02 -14.79
N GLY A 62 -11.18 4.10 -15.57
CA GLY A 62 -12.01 5.28 -15.34
C GLY A 62 -11.75 5.92 -13.97
N ARG A 63 -12.75 6.64 -13.43
CA ARG A 63 -12.65 7.24 -12.10
C ARG A 63 -12.76 6.17 -11.02
N LEU A 64 -11.86 6.23 -10.03
CA LEU A 64 -11.89 5.38 -8.84
C LEU A 64 -12.40 6.18 -7.64
N SER A 65 -13.08 5.50 -6.71
CA SER A 65 -13.49 5.99 -5.40
C SER A 65 -13.40 4.85 -4.39
N TRP A 66 -13.26 5.17 -3.10
CA TRP A 66 -13.10 4.14 -2.05
C TRP A 66 -14.47 3.64 -1.62
N ARG A 67 -15.13 2.94 -2.55
CA ARG A 67 -16.40 2.27 -2.31
C ARG A 67 -16.25 0.85 -2.80
N SER A 68 -16.74 -0.12 -2.03
CA SER A 68 -16.59 -1.54 -2.33
C SER A 68 -16.99 -1.88 -3.76
N GLU A 69 -18.14 -1.38 -4.22
CA GLU A 69 -18.67 -1.62 -5.55
C GLU A 69 -17.81 -1.01 -6.66
N VAL A 70 -17.18 0.14 -6.41
CA VAL A 70 -16.29 0.80 -7.38
C VAL A 70 -14.93 0.13 -7.43
N LEU A 71 -14.42 -0.33 -6.29
CA LEU A 71 -13.14 -1.05 -6.23
C LEU A 71 -13.28 -2.50 -6.68
N GLN A 72 -14.46 -3.10 -6.59
CA GLN A 72 -14.71 -4.49 -7.03
C GLN A 72 -14.34 -4.71 -8.50
N LYS A 73 -14.53 -3.69 -9.36
CA LYS A 73 -14.13 -3.75 -10.77
C LYS A 73 -12.66 -4.11 -10.98
N LEU A 74 -11.78 -3.80 -10.03
CA LEU A 74 -10.37 -4.16 -10.11
C LEU A 74 -10.18 -5.68 -10.06
N ALA A 75 -10.92 -6.37 -9.21
CA ALA A 75 -10.93 -7.83 -9.19
C ALA A 75 -11.73 -8.42 -10.36
N ASP A 76 -12.85 -7.80 -10.75
CA ASP A 76 -13.68 -8.29 -11.85
C ASP A 76 -12.93 -8.27 -13.20
N ASN A 77 -12.09 -7.25 -13.45
CA ASN A 77 -11.22 -7.21 -14.62
C ASN A 77 -10.31 -8.45 -14.73
N TYR A 78 -9.89 -9.01 -13.60
CA TYR A 78 -9.16 -10.27 -13.58
C TYR A 78 -10.09 -11.47 -13.79
N TYR A 79 -11.19 -11.56 -13.04
CA TYR A 79 -12.11 -12.71 -13.09
C TYR A 79 -12.81 -12.90 -14.43
N LEU A 80 -13.04 -11.81 -15.15
CA LEU A 80 -13.72 -11.80 -16.45
C LEU A 80 -12.72 -11.79 -17.62
N SER A 81 -11.41 -11.74 -17.35
CA SER A 81 -10.41 -11.79 -18.40
C SER A 81 -10.44 -13.15 -19.11
N ALA A 82 -10.43 -13.13 -20.44
CA ALA A 82 -10.29 -14.33 -21.25
C ALA A 82 -8.87 -14.93 -21.20
N GLN A 83 -7.89 -14.16 -20.74
CA GLN A 83 -6.47 -14.51 -20.67
C GLN A 83 -5.87 -14.13 -19.31
N PRO A 84 -6.35 -14.73 -18.20
CA PRO A 84 -5.91 -14.39 -16.85
C PRO A 84 -4.41 -14.65 -16.61
N GLU A 85 -3.78 -15.53 -17.39
CA GLU A 85 -2.34 -15.79 -17.38
C GLU A 85 -1.51 -14.54 -17.71
N THR A 86 -1.97 -13.71 -18.65
CA THR A 86 -1.30 -12.47 -19.08
C THR A 86 -1.66 -11.26 -18.21
N PHE A 87 -2.67 -11.40 -17.34
CA PHE A 87 -3.13 -10.30 -16.51
C PHE A 87 -2.07 -9.90 -15.49
N LYS A 88 -1.78 -8.61 -15.39
CA LYS A 88 -0.85 -8.03 -14.42
C LYS A 88 -1.54 -6.93 -13.64
N PHE A 89 -1.56 -7.07 -12.32
CA PHE A 89 -1.99 -6.01 -11.41
C PHE A 89 -0.75 -5.37 -10.79
N SER A 90 -0.38 -4.17 -11.23
CA SER A 90 0.87 -3.54 -10.77
C SER A 90 0.75 -2.88 -9.40
N TYR A 91 -0.34 -2.14 -9.16
CA TYR A 91 -0.57 -1.51 -7.85
C TYR A 91 -2.00 -1.01 -7.66
N LEU A 92 -2.35 -0.80 -6.39
CA LEU A 92 -3.44 0.05 -5.89
C LEU A 92 -2.84 1.04 -4.87
N SER A 93 -3.08 2.33 -5.05
CA SER A 93 -2.74 3.39 -4.09
C SER A 93 -3.97 4.15 -3.64
N ALA A 94 -4.00 4.57 -2.38
CA ALA A 94 -5.05 5.42 -1.85
C ALA A 94 -4.53 6.36 -0.75
N ASP A 95 -4.88 7.65 -0.85
CA ASP A 95 -4.54 8.69 0.12
C ASP A 95 -5.81 9.30 0.69
N PHE A 96 -5.93 9.34 2.02
CA PHE A 96 -7.09 9.81 2.75
C PHE A 96 -6.73 10.99 3.67
N PRO A 97 -7.24 12.22 3.41
CA PRO A 97 -7.82 12.66 2.15
C PRO A 97 -6.72 12.85 1.08
N SER A 98 -7.11 13.27 -0.12
CA SER A 98 -6.16 13.48 -1.22
C SER A 98 -5.01 14.43 -0.84
N PRO A 99 -3.78 14.25 -1.38
CA PRO A 99 -2.67 15.17 -1.15
C PRO A 99 -2.99 16.62 -1.55
N VAL A 100 -3.85 16.81 -2.56
CA VAL A 100 -4.32 18.14 -2.99
C VAL A 100 -5.17 18.80 -1.90
N THR A 101 -6.08 18.05 -1.27
CA THR A 101 -6.86 18.53 -0.12
C THR A 101 -5.93 18.86 1.05
N CYS A 102 -4.99 17.95 1.35
CA CYS A 102 -4.03 18.11 2.44
C CYS A 102 -3.15 19.35 2.27
N SER A 103 -2.71 19.63 1.03
CA SER A 103 -1.90 20.81 0.73
C SER A 103 -2.61 22.12 1.04
N LYS A 104 -3.94 22.19 0.85
CA LYS A 104 -4.74 23.40 1.16
C LYS A 104 -4.94 23.60 2.66
N GLN A 105 -4.83 22.54 3.45
CA GLN A 105 -5.00 22.52 4.91
C GLN A 105 -3.67 22.48 5.66
N ASP A 106 -2.56 22.63 4.93
CA ASP A 106 -1.20 22.48 5.44
C ASP A 106 -0.97 21.22 6.29
N THR A 107 -1.49 20.09 5.83
CA THR A 107 -1.36 18.78 6.49
C THR A 107 -0.93 17.71 5.50
N THR A 108 -0.82 16.46 5.94
CA THR A 108 -0.58 15.26 5.11
C THR A 108 -1.79 14.35 5.17
N PRO A 109 -1.94 13.37 4.27
CA PRO A 109 -2.97 12.33 4.41
C PRO A 109 -2.93 11.70 5.81
N ALA A 110 -4.09 11.50 6.42
CA ALA A 110 -4.20 10.80 7.69
C ALA A 110 -3.92 9.30 7.54
N LEU A 111 -4.29 8.73 6.39
CA LEU A 111 -3.98 7.35 6.00
C LEU A 111 -3.49 7.34 4.54
N THR A 112 -2.35 6.71 4.30
CA THR A 112 -1.87 6.35 2.96
C THR A 112 -1.74 4.84 2.85
N LEU A 113 -2.20 4.29 1.74
CA LEU A 113 -2.17 2.88 1.39
C LEU A 113 -1.48 2.70 0.03
N MET A 114 -0.58 1.73 -0.05
CA MET A 114 0.02 1.29 -1.32
C MET A 114 0.16 -0.23 -1.32
N LEU A 115 -0.67 -0.91 -2.12
CA LEU A 115 -0.52 -2.32 -2.46
C LEU A 115 0.24 -2.39 -3.79
N HIS A 116 1.40 -3.02 -3.81
CA HIS A 116 2.30 -3.05 -4.97
C HIS A 116 2.76 -4.47 -5.30
N ASP A 117 2.87 -4.78 -6.59
CA ASP A 117 3.33 -6.05 -7.12
C ASP A 117 4.71 -5.92 -7.74
N ALA A 118 5.59 -6.87 -7.47
CA ALA A 118 6.92 -6.92 -8.04
C ALA A 118 7.38 -8.35 -8.29
N THR A 119 8.47 -8.48 -9.03
CA THR A 119 9.16 -9.77 -9.22
C THR A 119 10.64 -9.53 -9.01
N TYR A 120 11.25 -10.30 -8.11
CA TYR A 120 12.67 -10.18 -7.80
C TYR A 120 13.35 -11.54 -7.95
N VAL A 121 14.43 -11.62 -8.73
CA VAL A 121 15.16 -12.86 -9.03
C VAL A 121 14.23 -14.00 -9.50
N GLY A 122 13.20 -13.64 -10.28
CA GLY A 122 12.21 -14.58 -10.81
C GLY A 122 11.18 -15.09 -9.80
N LEU A 123 11.18 -14.60 -8.56
CA LEU A 123 10.17 -14.93 -7.55
C LEU A 123 9.12 -13.80 -7.47
N PRO A 124 7.82 -14.14 -7.49
CA PRO A 124 6.77 -13.16 -7.27
C PRO A 124 6.83 -12.63 -5.84
N GLN A 125 6.53 -11.34 -5.67
CA GLN A 125 6.32 -10.76 -4.36
C GLN A 125 5.36 -9.58 -4.46
N SER A 126 4.50 -9.42 -3.47
CA SER A 126 3.70 -8.22 -3.30
C SER A 126 3.96 -7.61 -1.94
N GLY A 127 3.61 -6.33 -1.80
CA GLY A 127 3.76 -5.60 -0.57
C GLY A 127 2.60 -4.66 -0.33
N LEU A 128 2.23 -4.49 0.93
CA LEU A 128 1.31 -3.47 1.39
C LEU A 128 2.07 -2.49 2.30
N LEU A 129 2.07 -1.22 1.93
CA LEU A 129 2.41 -0.10 2.82
C LEU A 129 1.11 0.47 3.37
N LEU A 130 1.04 0.58 4.69
CA LEU A 130 0.08 1.42 5.40
C LEU A 130 0.83 2.48 6.18
N SER A 131 0.39 3.72 6.08
CA SER A 131 0.95 4.83 6.81
C SER A 131 -0.14 5.64 7.47
N PHE A 132 -0.03 5.82 8.77
CA PHE A 132 -0.96 6.60 9.57
C PHE A 132 -0.24 7.86 10.05
N ARG A 133 -0.82 9.03 9.81
CA ARG A 133 -0.32 10.26 10.43
C ARG A 133 -0.42 10.13 11.95
N GLN A 134 0.58 10.63 12.67
CA GLN A 134 0.78 10.34 14.09
C GLN A 134 -0.47 10.63 14.95
N ASP A 135 -1.09 11.80 14.77
CA ASP A 135 -2.32 12.17 15.48
C ASP A 135 -3.48 11.20 15.22
N TYR A 136 -3.61 10.73 13.98
CA TYR A 136 -4.63 9.76 13.61
C TYR A 136 -4.33 8.36 14.12
N PHE A 137 -3.06 7.95 14.12
CA PHE A 137 -2.63 6.70 14.76
C PHE A 137 -2.94 6.72 16.27
N ASP A 138 -2.66 7.83 16.94
CA ASP A 138 -2.93 8.00 18.37
C ASP A 138 -4.44 7.97 18.68
N GLU A 139 -5.28 8.55 17.81
CA GLU A 139 -6.75 8.48 17.91
C GLU A 139 -7.27 7.04 17.76
N LEU A 140 -6.72 6.28 16.82
CA LEU A 140 -7.11 4.88 16.57
C LEU A 140 -6.65 3.94 17.70
N GLY A 141 -5.46 4.21 18.24
CA GLY A 141 -4.78 3.38 19.23
C GLY A 141 -3.98 2.23 18.60
N GLU A 142 -2.80 1.96 19.18
CA GLU A 142 -1.86 0.93 18.69
C GLU A 142 -2.49 -0.46 18.61
N THR A 143 -3.32 -0.84 19.59
CA THR A 143 -4.00 -2.15 19.61
C THR A 143 -4.87 -2.36 18.38
N ALA A 144 -5.73 -1.39 18.04
CA ALA A 144 -6.63 -1.52 16.90
C ALA A 144 -5.86 -1.59 15.57
N VAL A 145 -4.79 -0.81 15.44
CA VAL A 145 -3.91 -0.83 14.26
C VAL A 145 -3.15 -2.16 14.17
N HIS A 146 -2.64 -2.70 15.27
CA HIS A 146 -1.97 -4.01 15.28
C HIS A 146 -2.92 -5.15 14.93
N GLU A 147 -4.16 -5.14 15.41
CA GLU A 147 -5.17 -6.13 15.03
C GLU A 147 -5.48 -6.07 13.53
N LEU A 148 -5.64 -4.86 12.95
CA LEU A 148 -5.77 -4.67 11.51
C LEU A 148 -4.57 -5.27 10.77
N LEU A 149 -3.34 -4.93 11.19
CA LEU A 149 -2.13 -5.41 10.55
C LEU A 149 -2.00 -6.93 10.63
N ASN A 150 -2.45 -7.57 11.72
CA ASN A 150 -2.49 -9.02 11.85
C ASN A 150 -3.49 -9.66 10.87
N ARG A 151 -4.70 -9.10 10.74
CA ARG A 151 -5.70 -9.60 9.78
C ARG A 151 -5.24 -9.43 8.34
N LEU A 152 -4.66 -8.29 8.00
CA LEU A 152 -4.06 -8.05 6.68
C LEU A 152 -2.84 -8.94 6.42
N SER A 153 -1.99 -9.16 7.43
CA SER A 153 -0.84 -10.07 7.33
C SER A 153 -1.28 -11.50 7.06
N ALA A 154 -2.34 -11.97 7.72
CA ALA A 154 -2.92 -13.29 7.44
C ALA A 154 -3.53 -13.35 6.04
N LEU A 155 -4.29 -12.33 5.64
CA LEU A 155 -4.92 -12.24 4.32
C LEU A 155 -3.90 -12.24 3.18
N LEU A 156 -2.80 -11.50 3.35
CA LEU A 156 -1.69 -11.43 2.40
C LEU A 156 -0.70 -12.58 2.54
N GLN A 157 -0.82 -13.44 3.56
CA GLN A 157 0.21 -14.43 3.90
C GLN A 157 1.61 -13.79 4.02
N ALA A 158 1.67 -12.62 4.66
CA ALA A 158 2.88 -11.84 4.75
C ALA A 158 3.96 -12.58 5.56
N GLY A 159 5.12 -12.79 4.96
CA GLY A 159 6.27 -13.47 5.58
C GLY A 159 7.30 -12.51 6.18
N LEU A 160 7.16 -11.20 5.93
CA LEU A 160 7.97 -10.16 6.54
C LEU A 160 7.10 -8.94 6.85
N ARG A 161 7.29 -8.39 8.04
CA ARG A 161 6.58 -7.22 8.57
C ARG A 161 7.60 -6.22 9.08
N LEU A 162 7.50 -4.97 8.64
CA LEU A 162 8.43 -3.89 9.00
C LEU A 162 7.67 -2.65 9.45
N ARG A 163 8.17 -1.98 10.49
CA ARG A 163 7.65 -0.69 10.97
C ARG A 163 8.74 0.35 11.11
N LYS A 164 8.40 1.60 10.84
CA LYS A 164 9.26 2.76 11.10
C LYS A 164 8.40 4.01 11.24
N GLN A 165 8.73 4.84 12.22
CA GLN A 165 8.17 6.20 12.28
C GLN A 165 9.05 7.12 11.43
N THR A 166 8.43 7.87 10.53
CA THR A 166 9.16 8.86 9.72
C THR A 166 8.25 10.01 9.26
N GLN A 167 8.83 11.03 8.66
CA GLN A 167 8.09 12.13 8.04
C GLN A 167 7.35 11.68 6.77
N TYR A 168 6.24 12.34 6.44
CA TYR A 168 5.48 12.03 5.24
C TYR A 168 6.29 12.24 3.94
N ALA A 169 7.02 13.35 3.87
CA ALA A 169 7.90 13.70 2.76
C ALA A 169 9.07 14.55 3.21
N TYR A 170 10.11 14.60 2.38
CA TYR A 170 11.20 15.54 2.58
C TYR A 170 10.79 16.96 2.19
N PRO A 171 11.39 17.98 2.84
CA PRO A 171 11.42 19.31 2.25
C PRO A 171 12.12 19.22 0.88
N CYS A 172 11.48 19.74 -0.17
CA CYS A 172 11.96 19.75 -1.57
C CYS A 172 13.40 20.31 -1.77
N LYS A 173 14.02 20.90 -0.74
CA LYS A 173 15.36 21.49 -0.78
C LYS A 173 16.51 20.50 -0.57
N GLU A 174 16.24 19.27 -0.13
CA GLU A 174 17.28 18.26 0.15
C GLU A 174 17.28 17.20 -0.96
N GLY A 175 17.90 17.53 -2.09
CA GLY A 175 18.05 16.65 -3.25
C GLY A 175 19.07 15.55 -3.01
N LEU A 176 18.73 14.53 -2.22
CA LEU A 176 19.59 13.37 -1.99
C LEU A 176 18.88 12.08 -2.39
N SER A 177 19.52 11.31 -3.26
CA SER A 177 19.04 10.04 -3.81
C SER A 177 18.93 8.90 -2.79
N GLY A 178 19.18 9.16 -1.51
CA GLY A 178 18.91 8.26 -0.38
C GLY A 178 17.76 8.72 0.51
N ALA A 179 17.25 9.94 0.31
CA ALA A 179 16.20 10.53 1.13
C ALA A 179 14.84 9.86 0.89
N TRP A 180 14.48 9.54 -0.36
CA TRP A 180 13.21 8.90 -0.73
C TRP A 180 12.72 7.72 0.15
N GLN A 181 13.61 6.98 0.82
CA GLN A 181 13.27 5.81 1.65
C GLN A 181 12.97 6.13 3.12
N ASP A 182 13.29 7.33 3.62
CA ASP A 182 12.76 7.83 4.90
C ASP A 182 11.53 8.71 4.73
N CYS A 183 10.84 8.64 3.59
CA CYS A 183 9.52 9.21 3.46
C CYS A 183 8.60 8.29 2.67
N ILE A 184 7.29 8.52 2.74
CA ILE A 184 6.32 7.56 2.21
C ILE A 184 5.74 7.92 0.86
N MET A 185 5.82 9.19 0.44
CA MET A 185 5.07 9.70 -0.72
C MET A 185 5.47 9.01 -2.05
N ASP A 186 6.64 8.36 -2.11
CA ASP A 186 7.15 7.63 -3.27
C ASP A 186 7.64 6.20 -2.94
N LEU A 187 7.25 5.67 -1.76
CA LEU A 187 7.76 4.38 -1.29
C LEU A 187 6.91 3.22 -1.81
N PHE A 188 7.52 2.34 -2.59
CA PHE A 188 6.92 1.05 -2.92
C PHE A 188 7.30 0.02 -1.85
N PRO A 189 6.34 -0.70 -1.22
CA PRO A 189 6.65 -1.64 -0.14
C PRO A 189 7.61 -2.76 -0.57
N THR A 190 7.53 -3.21 -1.82
CA THR A 190 8.42 -4.24 -2.39
C THR A 190 9.87 -3.77 -2.55
N ASP A 191 10.15 -2.48 -2.36
CA ASP A 191 11.53 -1.99 -2.33
C ASP A 191 12.23 -2.30 -1.01
N ALA A 192 11.48 -2.62 0.05
CA ALA A 192 12.05 -2.83 1.38
C ALA A 192 12.86 -4.13 1.49
N ALA A 193 12.47 -5.17 0.77
CA ALA A 193 13.16 -6.45 0.78
C ALA A 193 12.96 -7.21 -0.54
N GLY A 194 13.90 -8.09 -0.86
CA GLY A 194 13.76 -9.08 -1.92
C GLY A 194 13.49 -10.46 -1.33
N LEU A 195 12.57 -11.21 -1.93
CA LEU A 195 12.43 -12.63 -1.64
C LEU A 195 13.53 -13.43 -2.37
N THR A 196 14.26 -14.24 -1.61
CA THR A 196 15.26 -15.17 -2.14
C THR A 196 14.87 -16.62 -1.83
N LYS A 197 15.60 -17.58 -2.41
CA LYS A 197 15.45 -19.01 -2.03
C LYS A 197 15.73 -19.28 -0.54
N LYS A 198 16.43 -18.38 0.16
CA LYS A 198 16.76 -18.49 1.59
C LYS A 198 15.78 -17.71 2.49
N GLY A 199 14.76 -17.08 1.91
CA GLY A 199 13.82 -16.20 2.60
C GLY A 199 14.02 -14.72 2.27
N TRP A 200 13.41 -13.86 3.08
CA TRP A 200 13.42 -12.41 2.88
C TRP A 200 14.76 -11.79 3.24
N GLU A 201 15.28 -10.98 2.31
CA GLU A 201 16.49 -10.17 2.51
C GLU A 201 16.12 -8.69 2.50
N ILE A 202 16.16 -8.05 3.67
CA ILE A 202 15.90 -6.60 3.82
C ILE A 202 17.03 -5.85 3.13
N LYS A 203 16.68 -4.91 2.24
CA LYS A 203 17.67 -4.09 1.54
C LYS A 203 18.36 -3.16 2.54
N LYS A 204 19.64 -2.86 2.29
CA LYS A 204 20.47 -2.02 3.18
C LYS A 204 19.81 -0.70 3.58
N ASP A 205 19.13 -0.06 2.63
CA ASP A 205 18.47 1.23 2.84
C ASP A 205 17.29 1.15 3.83
N PHE A 206 16.78 -0.06 4.06
CA PHE A 206 15.70 -0.34 5.02
C PHE A 206 16.22 -0.95 6.34
N ALA A 207 17.53 -0.98 6.57
CA ALA A 207 18.13 -1.56 7.78
C ALA A 207 17.63 -0.90 9.09
N GLY A 208 17.20 0.37 9.04
CA GLY A 208 16.61 1.08 10.17
C GLY A 208 15.13 0.79 10.44
N TRP A 209 14.48 -0.08 9.66
CA TRP A 209 13.10 -0.51 9.89
C TRP A 209 13.07 -1.71 10.83
N ALA A 210 12.24 -1.64 11.88
CA ALA A 210 12.11 -2.71 12.87
C ALA A 210 11.14 -3.79 12.38
N LYS A 211 11.45 -5.06 12.65
CA LYS A 211 10.48 -6.15 12.52
C LYS A 211 9.45 -6.08 13.67
N PHE A 212 8.22 -6.51 13.41
CA PHE A 212 7.14 -6.54 14.41
C PHE A 212 6.13 -7.66 14.13
#